data_AF-A0A917M3S9-F1
#
_entry.id   AF-A0A917M3S9-F1
#
_cell.length_a   1.000
_cell.length_b   1.000
_cell.length_c   1.000
_cell.angle_alpha   90.00
_cell.angle_beta   90.00
_cell.angle_gamma   90.00
#
_symmetry.space_group_name_H-M   'P 1'
#
loop_
_entity.id
_entity.type
_entity.pdbx_description
1 polymer ?
#
loop_
_entity_poly.entity_id
_entity_poly.type
_entity_poly.pdbx_seq_one_letter_code
_entity_poly.pdbx_strand_id
1 'polypeptide(L)'
;MLRMSKGFRTYLTTGGLILAASVYSACTSGGSQTETTNEASQSDFIDLFDGTSLSGWRGDTALWRVEDKAIVGEIRPGKELERNSFIIWEGGRPADFELIAEYRMSGQGNSGFNYRSEELADLPLALRGYQADIDAANTYTGQNYEERGRAILAFPGEQVRLPSVDGEISEYAIGNIWTAREKIDSLGNRDSLKQHIKQDDWNELRVVAKGNRLQHYINGVLMSDVTDDDEKNRKLEGLIGFQVHVGPPMKIAFRNIKLKNL
;
A
#
# COMPACT_ATOMS: atom_id res chain seq x y z
N MET A 1 -29.06 -32.07 28.31
CA MET A 1 -29.66 -32.58 29.57
C MET A 1 -28.50 -32.87 30.50
N LEU A 2 -28.32 -32.33 31.71
CA LEU A 2 -29.27 -32.02 32.78
C LEU A 2 -28.64 -31.01 33.77
N ARG A 3 -29.46 -30.03 34.21
CA ARG A 3 -29.58 -29.35 35.54
C ARG A 3 -28.40 -29.40 36.55
N MET A 4 -27.87 -28.26 37.00
CA MET A 4 -28.38 -27.25 37.98
C MET A 4 -28.22 -27.60 39.49
N SER A 5 -27.81 -26.56 40.22
CA SER A 5 -28.16 -26.21 41.63
C SER A 5 -27.34 -26.89 42.73
N LYS A 6 -27.08 -26.34 43.91
CA LYS A 6 -27.22 -25.02 44.58
C LYS A 6 -26.66 -25.30 45.99
N GLY A 7 -26.05 -24.33 46.67
CA GLY A 7 -25.58 -24.53 48.06
C GLY A 7 -25.39 -23.23 48.82
N PHE A 8 -26.41 -22.87 49.58
CA PHE A 8 -26.53 -21.75 50.52
C PHE A 8 -25.70 -22.02 51.81
N ARG A 9 -25.24 -21.00 52.54
CA ARG A 9 -25.84 -20.53 53.84
C ARG A 9 -24.85 -19.70 54.69
N THR A 10 -25.42 -18.63 55.22
CA THR A 10 -24.94 -17.58 56.13
C THR A 10 -24.66 -18.07 57.56
N TYR A 11 -23.74 -17.41 58.28
CA TYR A 11 -23.83 -17.24 59.74
C TYR A 11 -23.49 -15.80 60.15
N LEU A 12 -24.37 -15.25 61.00
CA LEU A 12 -24.26 -14.00 61.76
C LEU A 12 -23.91 -14.36 63.21
N THR A 13 -23.15 -13.51 63.92
CA THR A 13 -23.16 -13.30 65.40
C THR A 13 -22.15 -12.19 65.72
N THR A 14 -22.57 -10.93 65.95
CA THR A 14 -22.84 -10.24 67.24
C THR A 14 -21.64 -10.10 68.21
N GLY A 15 -21.28 -8.85 68.55
CA GLY A 15 -20.49 -8.50 69.75
C GLY A 15 -19.99 -7.05 69.75
N GLY A 16 -20.49 -6.21 70.66
CA GLY A 16 -20.30 -4.74 70.75
C GLY A 16 -18.92 -4.25 71.23
N LEU A 17 -18.49 -3.03 70.84
CA LEU A 17 -18.66 -1.70 71.50
C LEU A 17 -17.58 -1.38 72.57
N ILE A 18 -16.69 -0.41 72.30
CA ILE A 18 -16.43 0.84 73.08
C ILE A 18 -15.17 1.58 72.56
N LEU A 19 -15.29 2.91 72.59
CA LEU A 19 -14.46 4.03 72.12
C LEU A 19 -12.93 3.96 72.36
N ALA A 20 -12.19 4.52 71.39
CA ALA A 20 -11.20 5.58 71.65
C ALA A 20 -11.04 6.46 70.39
N ALA A 21 -11.28 7.76 70.55
CA ALA A 21 -11.06 8.76 69.52
C ALA A 21 -9.57 9.15 69.47
N SER A 22 -9.01 9.23 68.27
CA SER A 22 -7.81 10.02 68.00
C SER A 22 -7.91 10.56 66.58
N VAL A 23 -8.16 11.87 66.52
CA VAL A 23 -8.22 12.68 65.31
C VAL A 23 -6.79 12.81 64.77
N TYR A 24 -6.54 12.27 63.58
CA TYR A 24 -5.41 12.69 62.75
C TYR A 24 -5.97 13.26 61.45
N SER A 25 -5.95 14.60 61.36
CA SER A 25 -6.02 15.29 60.08
C SER A 25 -4.76 14.95 59.29
N ALA A 26 -4.92 14.19 58.22
CA ALA A 26 -3.95 14.11 57.15
C ALA A 26 -4.54 14.82 55.92
N CYS A 27 -3.97 15.98 55.61
CA CYS A 27 -4.22 16.68 54.36
C CYS A 27 -3.78 15.80 53.20
N THR A 28 -4.71 15.30 52.40
CA THR A 28 -4.42 14.87 51.03
C THR A 28 -5.08 15.85 50.08
N SER A 29 -4.24 16.74 49.56
CA SER A 29 -4.51 17.65 48.45
C SER A 29 -5.20 16.90 47.31
N GLY A 30 -6.35 17.41 46.88
CA GLY A 30 -7.01 16.99 45.66
C GLY A 30 -6.09 17.23 44.46
N GLY A 31 -5.50 16.15 43.95
CA GLY A 31 -4.92 16.12 42.63
C GLY A 31 -6.02 15.76 41.64
N SER A 32 -6.58 16.78 41.00
CA SER A 32 -7.31 16.61 39.74
C SER A 32 -6.38 15.90 38.77
N GLN A 33 -6.66 14.64 38.44
CA GLN A 33 -6.01 14.00 37.30
C GLN A 33 -6.57 14.67 36.05
N THR A 34 -5.88 15.71 35.58
CA THR A 34 -5.90 16.09 34.18
C THR A 34 -5.37 14.90 33.40
N GLU A 35 -6.28 14.15 32.79
CA GLU A 35 -5.98 13.28 31.66
C GLU A 35 -5.33 14.14 30.58
N THR A 36 -4.00 14.10 30.52
CA THR A 36 -3.25 14.53 29.34
C THR A 36 -3.64 13.58 28.21
N THR A 37 -4.57 14.06 27.37
CA THR A 37 -4.82 13.53 26.04
C THR A 37 -3.48 13.42 25.33
N ASN A 38 -3.06 12.19 25.07
CA ASN A 38 -1.87 11.87 24.30
C ASN A 38 -2.02 12.57 22.94
N GLU A 39 -1.13 13.51 22.66
CA GLU A 39 -1.03 14.17 21.36
C GLU A 39 -0.90 13.08 20.29
N ALA A 40 -1.78 13.13 19.28
CA ALA A 40 -1.63 12.32 18.09
C ALA A 40 -0.24 12.61 17.51
N SER A 41 0.63 11.60 17.45
CA SER A 41 1.93 11.73 16.79
C SER A 41 1.67 12.27 15.39
N GLN A 42 2.20 13.44 15.08
CA GLN A 42 2.13 13.98 13.72
C GLN A 42 2.88 12.99 12.83
N SER A 43 2.12 12.23 12.06
CA SER A 43 2.62 11.25 11.12
C SER A 43 3.62 11.93 10.19
N ASP A 44 4.86 11.43 10.03
CA ASP A 44 5.88 11.98 9.09
C ASP A 44 5.48 11.86 7.60
N PHE A 45 4.21 11.55 7.34
CA PHE A 45 3.64 11.42 6.02
C PHE A 45 3.16 12.77 5.53
N ILE A 46 3.52 13.10 4.30
CA ILE A 46 2.95 14.20 3.55
C ILE A 46 1.78 13.68 2.70
N ASP A 47 0.70 14.44 2.65
CA ASP A 47 -0.40 14.19 1.72
C ASP A 47 0.03 14.61 0.30
N LEU A 48 -0.08 13.68 -0.65
CA LEU A 48 0.25 13.94 -2.06
C LEU A 48 -0.96 14.42 -2.88
N PHE A 49 -2.15 14.38 -2.31
CA PHE A 49 -3.39 14.73 -3.00
C PHE A 49 -4.36 15.45 -2.05
N ASP A 50 -4.86 16.60 -2.48
CA ASP A 50 -5.70 17.49 -1.67
C ASP A 50 -7.20 17.08 -1.61
N GLY A 51 -7.60 16.09 -2.40
CA GLY A 51 -9.00 15.63 -2.48
C GLY A 51 -9.91 16.48 -3.37
N THR A 52 -9.40 17.49 -4.07
CA THR A 52 -10.20 18.50 -4.77
C THR A 52 -9.68 18.84 -6.17
N SER A 53 -8.36 18.72 -6.41
CA SER A 53 -7.74 19.10 -7.67
C SER A 53 -6.58 18.17 -8.04
N LEU A 54 -6.23 18.11 -9.33
CA LEU A 54 -5.01 17.43 -9.78
C LEU A 54 -3.77 18.32 -9.60
N SER A 55 -3.79 19.30 -8.69
CA SER A 55 -2.62 20.15 -8.42
C SER A 55 -1.43 19.28 -7.98
N GLY A 56 -0.27 19.51 -8.59
CA GLY A 56 0.93 18.69 -8.37
C GLY A 56 0.92 17.34 -9.09
N TRP A 57 -0.08 17.08 -9.94
CA TRP A 57 -0.17 15.88 -10.76
C TRP A 57 -0.33 16.24 -12.24
N ARG A 58 0.43 15.57 -13.10
CA ARG A 58 0.37 15.74 -14.54
C ARG A 58 -0.10 14.44 -15.20
N GLY A 59 -1.19 14.52 -15.94
CA GLY A 59 -1.78 13.39 -16.67
C GLY A 59 -2.73 13.88 -17.75
N ASP A 60 -3.15 12.96 -18.63
CA ASP A 60 -4.13 13.24 -19.67
C ASP A 60 -5.51 13.45 -19.04
N THR A 61 -6.06 14.67 -19.13
CA THR A 61 -7.35 15.03 -18.54
C THR A 61 -8.56 14.39 -19.24
N ALA A 62 -8.36 13.75 -20.41
CA ALA A 62 -9.36 12.89 -21.01
C ALA A 62 -9.53 11.56 -20.24
N LEU A 63 -8.48 11.13 -19.52
CA LEU A 63 -8.45 9.89 -18.73
C LEU A 63 -8.58 10.16 -17.24
N TRP A 64 -7.94 11.23 -16.75
CA TRP A 64 -7.75 11.53 -15.34
C TRP A 64 -8.59 12.73 -14.90
N ARG A 65 -9.26 12.57 -13.76
CA ARG A 65 -10.03 13.65 -13.11
C ARG A 65 -10.08 13.46 -11.61
N VAL A 66 -10.55 14.49 -10.90
CA VAL A 66 -11.00 14.33 -9.52
C VAL A 66 -12.49 14.01 -9.51
N GLU A 67 -12.88 12.97 -8.80
CA GLU A 67 -14.27 12.57 -8.55
C GLU A 67 -14.36 11.98 -7.15
N ASP A 68 -15.35 12.39 -6.36
CA ASP A 68 -15.59 11.89 -4.98
C ASP A 68 -14.34 11.91 -4.07
N LYS A 69 -13.56 13.00 -4.14
CA LYS A 69 -12.29 13.17 -3.42
C LYS A 69 -11.26 12.08 -3.73
N ALA A 70 -11.28 11.55 -4.94
CA ALA A 70 -10.30 10.60 -5.45
C ALA A 70 -9.77 11.06 -6.81
N ILE A 71 -8.52 10.73 -7.09
CA ILE A 71 -7.97 10.76 -8.45
C ILE A 71 -8.53 9.54 -9.17
N VAL A 72 -9.29 9.76 -10.24
CA VAL A 72 -9.94 8.71 -11.03
C VAL A 72 -9.33 8.64 -12.41
N GLY A 73 -8.81 7.47 -12.76
CA GLY A 73 -8.39 7.09 -14.11
C GLY A 73 -9.42 6.18 -14.75
N GLU A 74 -9.83 6.46 -15.99
CA GLU A 74 -10.90 5.71 -16.64
C GLU A 74 -10.71 5.56 -18.15
N ILE A 75 -10.87 4.32 -18.64
CA ILE A 75 -11.15 4.04 -20.05
C ILE A 75 -12.66 3.86 -20.17
N ARG A 76 -13.33 4.83 -20.80
CA ARG A 76 -14.78 4.80 -20.98
C ARG A 76 -15.19 3.77 -22.06
N PRO A 77 -16.41 3.20 -21.99
CA PRO A 77 -16.93 2.35 -23.06
C PRO A 77 -16.84 3.02 -24.43
N GLY A 78 -16.35 2.28 -25.43
CA GLY A 78 -16.14 2.78 -26.80
C GLY A 78 -14.93 3.70 -26.98
N LYS A 79 -14.09 3.85 -25.96
CA LYS A 79 -12.76 4.45 -26.08
C LYS A 79 -11.71 3.36 -26.05
N GLU A 80 -10.67 3.55 -26.85
CA GLU A 80 -9.49 2.70 -26.87
C GLU A 80 -8.29 3.55 -26.53
N LEU A 81 -7.32 2.92 -25.88
CA LEU A 81 -6.08 3.55 -25.50
C LEU A 81 -4.97 2.86 -26.30
N GLU A 82 -4.12 3.61 -27.00
CA GLU A 82 -3.06 3.02 -27.82
C GLU A 82 -1.91 2.42 -26.99
N ARG A 83 -1.75 2.90 -25.75
CA ARG A 83 -0.65 2.54 -24.84
C ARG A 83 -0.98 2.90 -23.39
N ASN A 84 -0.31 2.29 -22.43
CA ASN A 84 -0.40 2.68 -21.03
C ASN A 84 -0.20 4.20 -20.86
N SER A 85 -1.06 4.82 -20.06
CA SER A 85 -1.02 6.24 -19.73
C SER A 85 -0.93 6.41 -18.23
N PHE A 86 -0.18 7.41 -17.79
CA PHE A 86 0.12 7.62 -16.38
C PHE A 86 -0.31 9.02 -15.94
N ILE A 87 -0.73 9.13 -14.68
CA ILE A 87 -0.72 10.40 -13.96
C ILE A 87 0.49 10.43 -13.04
N ILE A 88 1.37 11.40 -13.25
CA ILE A 88 2.69 11.50 -12.64
C ILE A 88 2.67 12.60 -11.58
N TRP A 89 3.17 12.31 -10.40
CA TRP A 89 3.33 13.31 -9.35
C TRP A 89 4.55 14.20 -9.65
N GLU A 90 4.38 15.51 -9.55
CA GLU A 90 5.42 16.50 -9.89
C GLU A 90 6.20 17.00 -8.67
N GLY A 91 5.85 16.54 -7.46
CA GLY A 91 6.45 17.03 -6.23
C GLY A 91 7.83 16.44 -5.89
N GLY A 92 8.38 15.54 -6.72
CA GLY A 92 9.76 15.08 -6.56
C GLY A 92 10.06 13.70 -7.11
N ARG A 93 11.24 13.20 -6.74
CA ARG A 93 11.76 11.87 -7.12
C ARG A 93 12.17 11.09 -5.87
N PRO A 94 11.23 10.45 -5.16
CA PRO A 94 11.54 9.77 -3.91
C PRO A 94 12.58 8.66 -4.10
N ALA A 95 13.53 8.58 -3.17
CA ALA A 95 14.52 7.50 -3.11
C ALA A 95 14.02 6.39 -2.18
N ASP A 96 14.31 6.51 -0.89
CA ASP A 96 13.78 5.64 0.16
C ASP A 96 12.48 6.23 0.70
N PHE A 97 11.39 5.47 0.59
CA PHE A 97 10.07 5.94 0.97
C PHE A 97 9.12 4.81 1.38
N GLU A 98 8.09 5.22 2.10
CA GLU A 98 6.88 4.47 2.36
C GLU A 98 5.70 5.24 1.76
N LEU A 99 4.98 4.62 0.83
CA LEU A 99 3.74 5.15 0.27
C LEU A 99 2.55 4.36 0.82
N ILE A 100 1.50 5.08 1.21
CA ILE A 100 0.18 4.52 1.50
C ILE A 100 -0.81 5.20 0.56
N ALA A 101 -1.68 4.43 -0.09
CA ALA A 101 -2.81 4.93 -0.85
C ALA A 101 -3.98 3.98 -0.71
N GLU A 102 -5.20 4.49 -0.75
CA GLU A 102 -6.38 3.66 -0.95
C GLU A 102 -6.71 3.62 -2.44
N TYR A 103 -7.02 2.44 -2.96
CA TYR A 103 -7.49 2.25 -4.33
C TYR A 103 -8.82 1.52 -4.39
N ARG A 104 -9.62 1.79 -5.42
CA ARG A 104 -10.81 1.01 -5.77
C ARG A 104 -10.87 0.83 -7.27
N MET A 105 -10.92 -0.42 -7.71
CA MET A 105 -11.03 -0.79 -9.12
C MET A 105 -12.41 -1.37 -9.43
N SER A 106 -12.92 -1.09 -10.61
CA SER A 106 -14.09 -1.75 -11.17
C SER A 106 -13.90 -2.03 -12.67
N GLY A 107 -14.66 -2.98 -13.20
CA GLY A 107 -14.57 -3.40 -14.60
C GLY A 107 -13.55 -4.52 -14.80
N GLN A 108 -12.81 -4.47 -15.91
CA GLN A 108 -11.81 -5.48 -16.28
C GLN A 108 -10.40 -4.87 -16.41
N GLY A 109 -10.15 -3.83 -15.61
CA GLY A 109 -8.96 -3.01 -15.71
C GLY A 109 -7.68 -3.65 -15.20
N ASN A 110 -6.57 -3.08 -15.68
CA ASN A 110 -5.24 -3.24 -15.13
C ASN A 110 -4.69 -1.84 -14.83
N SER A 111 -3.99 -1.71 -13.73
CA SER A 111 -3.43 -0.47 -13.21
C SER A 111 -2.22 -0.83 -12.34
N GLY A 112 -1.63 0.19 -11.73
CA GLY A 112 -0.56 0.00 -10.79
C GLY A 112 -0.05 1.33 -10.27
N PHE A 113 0.72 1.24 -9.20
CA PHE A 113 1.53 2.35 -8.71
C PHE A 113 2.96 2.15 -9.22
N ASN A 114 3.41 3.04 -10.09
CA ASN A 114 4.79 3.08 -10.57
C ASN A 114 5.63 3.96 -9.69
N TYR A 115 6.87 3.54 -9.45
CA TYR A 115 7.81 4.24 -8.61
C TYR A 115 9.25 4.02 -9.03
N ARG A 116 10.14 4.89 -8.53
CA ARG A 116 11.54 5.01 -8.95
C ARG A 116 11.70 4.95 -10.47
N SER A 117 10.72 5.55 -11.15
CA SER A 117 10.58 5.47 -12.58
C SER A 117 11.25 6.64 -13.27
N GLU A 118 11.54 6.48 -14.55
CA GLU A 118 11.84 7.58 -15.45
C GLU A 118 10.71 7.74 -16.46
N GLU A 119 10.47 8.97 -16.89
CA GLU A 119 9.58 9.24 -18.01
C GLU A 119 10.35 9.11 -19.32
N LEU A 120 9.74 8.47 -20.32
CA LEU A 120 10.35 8.29 -21.62
C LEU A 120 10.33 9.62 -22.40
N ALA A 121 11.51 10.07 -22.84
CA ALA A 121 11.67 11.36 -23.51
C ALA A 121 10.78 11.52 -24.76
N ASP A 122 10.65 10.46 -25.55
CA ASP A 122 9.88 10.46 -26.80
C ASP A 122 8.40 10.10 -26.61
N LEU A 123 8.00 9.79 -25.37
CA LEU A 123 6.66 9.32 -25.06
C LEU A 123 6.16 9.95 -23.75
N PRO A 124 5.64 11.19 -23.82
CA PRO A 124 5.11 11.88 -22.65
C PRO A 124 4.06 11.04 -21.93
N LEU A 125 4.06 11.14 -20.60
CA LEU A 125 3.20 10.39 -19.70
C LEU A 125 3.39 8.87 -19.78
N ALA A 126 4.54 8.37 -20.26
CA ALA A 126 4.90 6.97 -20.17
C ALA A 126 6.08 6.79 -19.20
N LEU A 127 5.87 5.96 -18.18
CA LEU A 127 6.91 5.63 -17.21
C LEU A 127 7.60 4.31 -17.56
N ARG A 128 8.87 4.20 -17.16
CA ARG A 128 9.67 2.96 -17.10
C ARG A 128 10.23 2.82 -15.69
N GLY A 129 9.96 1.71 -15.02
CA GLY A 129 10.42 1.46 -13.65
C GLY A 129 9.51 0.50 -12.89
N TYR A 130 9.77 0.35 -11.59
CA TYR A 130 9.01 -0.60 -10.76
C TYR A 130 7.54 -0.24 -10.68
N GLN A 131 6.71 -1.27 -10.53
CA GLN A 131 5.27 -1.18 -10.46
C GLN A 131 4.73 -2.16 -9.43
N ALA A 132 3.87 -1.66 -8.54
CA ALA A 132 2.96 -2.48 -7.75
C ALA A 132 1.65 -2.63 -8.52
N ASP A 133 1.42 -3.80 -9.11
CA ASP A 133 0.27 -4.02 -9.97
C ASP A 133 -1.04 -4.07 -9.19
N ILE A 134 -2.11 -3.70 -9.89
CA ILE A 134 -3.50 -3.82 -9.46
C ILE A 134 -4.31 -4.26 -10.68
N ASP A 135 -5.01 -5.38 -10.60
CA ASP A 135 -5.90 -5.84 -11.68
C ASP A 135 -7.26 -6.26 -11.13
N ALA A 136 -8.31 -6.05 -11.93
CA ALA A 136 -9.68 -6.33 -11.50
C ALA A 136 -9.93 -7.83 -11.24
N ALA A 137 -9.18 -8.72 -11.90
CA ALA A 137 -9.24 -10.15 -11.67
C ALA A 137 -8.42 -10.59 -10.44
N ASN A 138 -7.65 -9.68 -9.83
CA ASN A 138 -6.72 -9.94 -8.74
C ASN A 138 -5.81 -11.14 -9.02
N THR A 139 -5.35 -11.24 -10.26
CA THR A 139 -4.38 -12.26 -10.68
C THR A 139 -2.96 -11.82 -10.29
N TYR A 140 -2.69 -10.52 -10.41
CA TYR A 140 -1.37 -9.90 -10.28
C TYR A 140 -1.33 -8.81 -9.21
N THR A 141 -2.46 -8.39 -8.65
CA THR A 141 -2.51 -7.38 -7.58
C THR A 141 -1.49 -7.66 -6.46
N GLY A 142 -0.61 -6.69 -6.20
CA GLY A 142 0.45 -6.77 -5.20
C GLY A 142 1.75 -7.44 -5.66
N GLN A 143 1.86 -7.87 -6.91
CA GLN A 143 3.12 -8.38 -7.48
C GLN A 143 4.15 -7.26 -7.64
N ASN A 144 5.41 -7.64 -7.83
CA ASN A 144 6.48 -6.71 -8.17
C ASN A 144 6.78 -6.85 -9.67
N TYR A 145 6.51 -5.79 -10.43
CA TYR A 145 6.71 -5.72 -11.88
C TYR A 145 7.66 -4.56 -12.20
N GLU A 146 8.29 -4.59 -13.37
CA GLU A 146 9.06 -3.47 -13.89
C GLU A 146 8.59 -3.10 -15.30
N GLU A 147 7.79 -2.03 -15.37
CA GLU A 147 7.22 -1.48 -16.59
C GLU A 147 8.32 -1.10 -17.55
N ARG A 148 8.27 -1.67 -18.76
CA ARG A 148 9.25 -1.44 -19.84
C ARG A 148 10.70 -1.71 -19.43
N GLY A 149 10.89 -2.58 -18.44
CA GLY A 149 12.19 -3.05 -17.97
C GLY A 149 12.21 -4.57 -17.91
N ARG A 150 12.51 -5.10 -16.73
CA ARG A 150 12.72 -6.53 -16.48
C ARG A 150 11.45 -7.38 -16.39
N ALA A 151 10.27 -6.78 -16.55
CA ALA A 151 8.97 -7.45 -16.46
C ALA A 151 8.66 -7.98 -15.04
N ILE A 152 8.05 -9.17 -14.89
CA ILE A 152 7.66 -9.68 -13.56
C ILE A 152 8.92 -10.05 -12.74
N LEU A 153 9.12 -9.34 -11.64
CA LEU A 153 10.22 -9.54 -10.69
C LEU A 153 9.84 -10.52 -9.58
N ALA A 154 8.60 -10.47 -9.10
CA ALA A 154 8.06 -11.41 -8.11
C ALA A 154 6.54 -11.51 -8.26
N PHE A 155 6.00 -12.73 -8.29
CA PHE A 155 4.56 -12.93 -8.22
C PHE A 155 4.03 -12.68 -6.79
N PRO A 156 2.72 -12.49 -6.60
CA PRO A 156 2.15 -12.50 -5.26
C PRO A 156 2.47 -13.81 -4.55
N GLY A 157 2.89 -13.75 -3.30
CA GLY A 157 3.32 -14.91 -2.51
C GLY A 157 4.80 -15.24 -2.61
N GLU A 158 5.61 -14.40 -3.27
CA GLU A 158 7.05 -14.65 -3.44
C GLU A 158 7.90 -13.62 -2.71
N GLN A 159 8.94 -14.13 -2.04
CA GLN A 159 10.12 -13.37 -1.70
C GLN A 159 11.24 -13.73 -2.69
N VAL A 160 11.84 -12.72 -3.32
CA VAL A 160 12.75 -12.90 -4.45
C VAL A 160 14.00 -12.03 -4.29
N ARG A 161 15.14 -12.55 -4.75
CA ARG A 161 16.39 -11.82 -4.94
C ARG A 161 16.68 -11.68 -6.42
N LEU A 162 17.12 -10.50 -6.86
CA LEU A 162 17.50 -10.24 -8.25
C LEU A 162 19.02 -10.03 -8.28
N PRO A 163 19.81 -11.03 -8.74
CA PRO A 163 21.24 -10.85 -8.92
C PRO A 163 21.52 -9.97 -10.15
N SER A 164 22.70 -9.34 -10.17
CA SER A 164 23.24 -8.75 -11.39
C SER A 164 23.39 -9.80 -12.49
N VAL A 165 23.11 -9.40 -13.72
CA VAL A 165 23.29 -10.24 -14.90
C VAL A 165 24.30 -9.63 -15.87
N ASP A 166 25.04 -10.49 -16.55
CA ASP A 166 25.81 -10.11 -17.73
C ASP A 166 24.89 -10.13 -18.95
N GLY A 167 24.98 -9.13 -19.83
CA GLY A 167 24.15 -9.01 -21.03
C GLY A 167 23.01 -8.00 -20.91
N GLU A 168 22.10 -8.05 -21.88
CA GLU A 168 20.98 -7.13 -22.03
C GLU A 168 19.70 -7.64 -21.37
N ILE A 169 18.83 -6.73 -20.90
CA ILE A 169 17.55 -7.08 -20.25
C ILE A 169 16.72 -8.06 -21.09
N SER A 170 16.71 -7.91 -22.42
CA SER A 170 15.92 -8.74 -23.33
C SER A 170 16.31 -10.23 -23.33
N GLU A 171 17.53 -10.55 -22.91
CA GLU A 171 18.00 -11.94 -22.82
C GLU A 171 17.38 -12.68 -21.63
N TYR A 172 16.94 -11.93 -20.62
CA TYR A 172 16.42 -12.46 -19.36
C TYR A 172 14.93 -12.15 -19.15
N ALA A 173 14.37 -11.14 -19.82
CA ALA A 173 12.94 -10.82 -19.79
C ALA A 173 12.15 -11.72 -20.76
N ILE A 174 12.03 -13.01 -20.44
CA ILE A 174 11.39 -14.02 -21.30
C ILE A 174 9.97 -14.30 -20.81
N GLY A 175 8.99 -14.22 -21.71
CA GLY A 175 7.59 -14.53 -21.37
C GLY A 175 7.00 -13.58 -20.33
N ASN A 176 7.39 -12.30 -20.37
CA ASN A 176 7.01 -11.27 -19.39
C ASN A 176 7.49 -11.56 -17.95
N ILE A 177 8.56 -12.33 -17.80
CA ILE A 177 9.12 -12.70 -16.49
C ILE A 177 10.63 -12.46 -16.53
N TRP A 178 11.17 -11.91 -15.45
CA TRP A 178 12.62 -11.88 -15.24
C TRP A 178 13.11 -13.29 -14.88
N THR A 179 13.86 -13.92 -15.78
CA THR A 179 14.29 -15.32 -15.62
C THR A 179 15.49 -15.48 -14.71
N ALA A 180 16.28 -14.43 -14.50
CA ALA A 180 17.39 -14.44 -13.54
C ALA A 180 16.94 -14.26 -12.09
N ARG A 181 15.63 -14.16 -11.82
CA ARG A 181 15.10 -14.02 -10.46
C ARG A 181 15.34 -15.29 -9.63
N GLU A 182 15.77 -15.11 -8.38
CA GLU A 182 15.97 -16.19 -7.42
C GLU A 182 14.88 -16.16 -6.36
N LYS A 183 13.98 -17.14 -6.35
CA LYS A 183 12.98 -17.26 -5.30
C LYS A 183 13.64 -17.71 -4.00
N ILE A 184 13.55 -16.87 -2.97
CA ILE A 184 14.16 -17.09 -1.65
C ILE A 184 13.18 -17.77 -0.70
N ASP A 185 11.93 -17.31 -0.69
CA ASP A 185 10.91 -17.85 0.20
C ASP A 185 9.49 -17.70 -0.40
N SER A 186 8.51 -18.30 0.26
CA SER A 186 7.09 -18.12 -0.01
C SER A 186 6.42 -17.32 1.09
N LEU A 187 5.68 -16.28 0.71
CA LEU A 187 4.85 -15.46 1.58
C LEU A 187 3.42 -16.01 1.72
N GLY A 188 3.15 -17.18 1.15
CA GLY A 188 1.81 -17.77 1.04
C GLY A 188 1.47 -18.14 -0.40
N ASN A 189 0.36 -18.87 -0.56
CA ASN A 189 -0.14 -19.20 -1.89
C ASN A 189 -1.01 -18.07 -2.44
N ARG A 190 -1.01 -17.89 -3.77
CA ARG A 190 -1.70 -16.79 -4.46
C ARG A 190 -3.19 -16.74 -4.15
N ASP A 191 -3.85 -17.90 -4.10
CA ASP A 191 -5.30 -17.97 -3.85
C ASP A 191 -5.67 -17.49 -2.44
N SER A 192 -4.83 -17.79 -1.43
CA SER A 192 -5.02 -17.31 -0.06
C SER A 192 -4.77 -15.81 0.06
N LEU A 193 -3.73 -15.30 -0.60
CA LEU A 193 -3.42 -13.88 -0.60
C LEU A 193 -4.52 -13.05 -1.27
N LYS A 194 -5.06 -13.54 -2.39
CA LYS A 194 -6.17 -12.92 -3.11
C LYS A 194 -7.41 -12.72 -2.23
N GLN A 195 -7.65 -13.56 -1.23
CA GLN A 195 -8.81 -13.43 -0.32
C GLN A 195 -8.75 -12.17 0.55
N HIS A 196 -7.58 -11.56 0.70
CA HIS A 196 -7.43 -10.31 1.44
C HIS A 196 -7.80 -9.08 0.61
N ILE A 197 -8.04 -9.23 -0.70
CA ILE A 197 -8.35 -8.12 -1.60
C ILE A 197 -9.86 -8.02 -1.76
N LYS A 198 -10.40 -6.83 -1.47
CA LYS A 198 -11.83 -6.55 -1.56
C LYS A 198 -12.19 -6.19 -3.00
N GLN A 199 -13.03 -6.99 -3.63
CA GLN A 199 -13.54 -6.74 -4.98
C GLN A 199 -14.47 -5.52 -4.99
N ASP A 200 -14.31 -4.63 -5.97
CA ASP A 200 -15.14 -3.43 -6.18
C ASP A 200 -15.25 -2.48 -4.97
N ASP A 201 -14.32 -2.59 -4.01
CA ASP A 201 -14.26 -1.78 -2.79
C ASP A 201 -12.85 -1.20 -2.57
N TRP A 202 -12.73 -0.30 -1.60
CA TRP A 202 -11.48 0.37 -1.24
C TRP A 202 -10.51 -0.58 -0.58
N ASN A 203 -9.30 -0.69 -1.13
CA ASN A 203 -8.19 -1.46 -0.58
C ASN A 203 -7.04 -0.50 -0.25
N GLU A 204 -6.32 -0.76 0.83
CA GLU A 204 -5.07 -0.07 1.11
C GLU A 204 -3.95 -0.72 0.30
N LEU A 205 -3.27 0.05 -0.53
CA LEU A 205 -1.95 -0.24 -1.08
C LEU A 205 -0.91 0.42 -0.20
N ARG A 206 0.08 -0.36 0.23
CA ARG A 206 1.27 0.15 0.89
C ARG A 206 2.52 -0.36 0.16
N VAL A 207 3.42 0.55 -0.18
CA VAL A 207 4.71 0.22 -0.81
C VAL A 207 5.83 0.76 0.06
N VAL A 208 6.78 -0.11 0.41
CA VAL A 208 8.01 0.26 1.12
C VAL A 208 9.18 0.00 0.18
N ALA A 209 9.82 1.07 -0.28
CA ALA A 209 11.04 1.01 -1.07
C ALA A 209 12.17 1.60 -0.22
N LYS A 210 13.11 0.76 0.24
CA LYS A 210 14.20 1.18 1.12
C LYS A 210 15.52 0.52 0.71
N GLY A 211 16.52 1.32 0.41
CA GLY A 211 17.73 0.86 -0.26
C GLY A 211 17.34 0.11 -1.54
N ASN A 212 17.74 -1.15 -1.63
CA ASN A 212 17.39 -2.02 -2.74
C ASN A 212 16.26 -3.02 -2.46
N ARG A 213 15.53 -2.86 -1.35
CA ARG A 213 14.41 -3.73 -1.01
C ARG A 213 13.07 -3.05 -1.35
N LEU A 214 12.19 -3.82 -2.00
CA LEU A 214 10.91 -3.38 -2.54
C LEU A 214 9.81 -4.30 -2.01
N GLN A 215 8.92 -3.77 -1.17
CA GLN A 215 7.87 -4.55 -0.53
C GLN A 215 6.50 -3.98 -0.84
N HIS A 216 5.59 -4.83 -1.33
CA HIS A 216 4.22 -4.44 -1.66
C HIS A 216 3.25 -5.11 -0.70
N TYR A 217 2.34 -4.32 -0.14
CA TYR A 217 1.32 -4.76 0.80
C TYR A 217 -0.06 -4.37 0.28
N ILE A 218 -1.04 -5.24 0.50
CA ILE A 218 -2.45 -4.93 0.28
C ILE A 218 -3.22 -5.26 1.56
N ASN A 219 -3.96 -4.29 2.09
CA ASN A 219 -4.73 -4.41 3.34
C ASN A 219 -3.89 -5.00 4.50
N GLY A 220 -2.64 -4.54 4.63
CA GLY A 220 -1.70 -4.98 5.67
C GLY A 220 -1.01 -6.32 5.41
N VAL A 221 -1.35 -7.05 4.34
CA VAL A 221 -0.73 -8.34 3.98
C VAL A 221 0.41 -8.11 3.00
N LEU A 222 1.60 -8.62 3.31
CA LEU A 222 2.76 -8.58 2.42
C LEU A 222 2.53 -9.50 1.22
N MET A 223 2.39 -8.91 0.03
CA MET A 223 2.08 -9.60 -1.21
C MET A 223 3.33 -10.03 -1.96
N SER A 224 4.36 -9.18 -2.02
CA SER A 224 5.65 -9.51 -2.63
C SER A 224 6.79 -8.76 -1.95
N ASP A 225 7.98 -9.37 -1.95
CA ASP A 225 9.18 -8.84 -1.33
C ASP A 225 10.40 -9.11 -2.22
N VAL A 226 10.95 -8.05 -2.81
CA VAL A 226 12.08 -8.13 -3.73
C VAL A 226 13.30 -7.47 -3.10
N THR A 227 14.45 -8.14 -3.14
CA THR A 227 15.76 -7.54 -2.92
C THR A 227 16.50 -7.47 -4.25
N ASP A 228 16.79 -6.25 -4.72
CA ASP A 228 17.38 -6.02 -6.04
C ASP A 228 18.88 -5.71 -5.98
N ASP A 229 19.70 -6.73 -6.13
CA ASP A 229 21.15 -6.59 -6.13
C ASP A 229 21.73 -6.27 -7.51
N ASP A 230 20.87 -6.17 -8.53
CA ASP A 230 21.28 -5.84 -9.90
C ASP A 230 21.65 -4.35 -10.00
N GLU A 231 22.87 -4.02 -9.58
CA GLU A 231 23.35 -2.63 -9.53
C GLU A 231 23.35 -1.94 -10.90
N LYS A 232 23.39 -2.73 -11.99
CA LYS A 232 23.36 -2.23 -13.36
C LYS A 232 21.98 -1.74 -13.75
N ASN A 233 20.93 -2.50 -13.42
CA ASN A 233 19.58 -2.22 -13.89
C ASN A 233 18.68 -1.56 -12.83
N ARG A 234 18.97 -1.75 -11.54
CA ARG A 234 18.14 -1.21 -10.46
C ARG A 234 18.10 0.31 -10.46
N LYS A 235 16.97 0.86 -10.05
CA LYS A 235 16.81 2.28 -9.69
C LYS A 235 16.64 2.45 -8.19
N LEU A 236 17.28 3.49 -7.64
CA LEU A 236 17.20 3.84 -6.22
C LEU A 236 16.33 5.06 -5.94
N GLU A 237 15.99 5.83 -6.97
CA GLU A 237 15.10 6.98 -6.91
C GLU A 237 14.42 7.20 -8.26
N GLY A 238 13.36 8.01 -8.29
CA GLY A 238 12.72 8.40 -9.54
C GLY A 238 11.29 8.88 -9.34
N LEU A 239 10.62 9.12 -10.45
CA LEU A 239 9.23 9.55 -10.50
C LEU A 239 8.30 8.48 -9.90
N ILE A 240 7.15 8.94 -9.42
CA ILE A 240 6.04 8.09 -9.02
C ILE A 240 4.79 8.47 -9.81
N GLY A 241 3.89 7.51 -10.02
CA GLY A 241 2.64 7.76 -10.73
C GLY A 241 1.68 6.58 -10.68
N PHE A 242 0.46 6.81 -11.14
CA PHE A 242 -0.56 5.76 -11.27
C PHE A 242 -0.88 5.50 -12.74
N GLN A 243 -1.15 4.24 -13.06
CA GLN A 243 -1.37 3.78 -14.42
C GLN A 243 -2.86 3.61 -14.76
N VAL A 244 -3.24 3.95 -15.99
CA VAL A 244 -4.36 3.35 -16.71
C VAL A 244 -3.76 2.49 -17.82
N HIS A 245 -3.95 1.17 -17.72
CA HIS A 245 -3.37 0.22 -18.67
C HIS A 245 -4.24 0.12 -19.93
N VAL A 246 -3.62 -0.08 -21.10
CA VAL A 246 -4.36 -0.38 -22.33
C VAL A 246 -5.23 -1.64 -22.16
N GLY A 247 -6.50 -1.58 -22.53
CA GLY A 247 -7.37 -2.73 -22.37
C GLY A 247 -8.85 -2.40 -22.44
N PRO A 248 -9.71 -3.31 -21.96
CA PRO A 248 -11.15 -3.08 -21.91
C PRO A 248 -11.49 -1.87 -21.02
N PRO A 249 -12.73 -1.37 -21.10
CA PRO A 249 -13.20 -0.31 -20.23
C PRO A 249 -12.93 -0.63 -18.76
N MET A 250 -12.38 0.36 -18.06
CA MET A 250 -11.95 0.23 -16.69
C MET A 250 -12.08 1.55 -15.95
N LYS A 251 -12.24 1.47 -14.63
CA LYS A 251 -12.18 2.63 -13.74
C LYS A 251 -11.38 2.26 -12.50
N ILE A 252 -10.37 3.08 -12.20
CA ILE A 252 -9.55 3.01 -11.00
C ILE A 252 -9.64 4.35 -10.28
N ALA A 253 -9.79 4.32 -8.96
CA ALA A 253 -9.83 5.49 -8.10
C ALA A 253 -8.76 5.37 -7.03
N PHE A 254 -8.03 6.45 -6.75
CA PHE A 254 -7.02 6.56 -5.70
C PHE A 254 -7.34 7.71 -4.75
N ARG A 255 -7.22 7.49 -3.44
CA ARG A 255 -7.38 8.54 -2.41
C ARG A 255 -6.45 8.28 -1.23
N ASN A 256 -6.42 9.20 -0.26
CA ASN A 256 -5.59 9.09 0.94
C ASN A 256 -4.12 8.76 0.60
N ILE A 257 -3.60 9.44 -0.43
CA ILE A 257 -2.29 9.19 -1.01
C ILE A 257 -1.26 9.93 -0.18
N LYS A 258 -0.41 9.18 0.51
CA LYS A 258 0.53 9.69 1.50
C LYS A 258 1.91 9.12 1.25
N LEU A 259 2.93 9.92 1.50
CA LEU A 259 4.31 9.49 1.36
C LEU A 259 5.13 9.93 2.57
N LYS A 260 5.97 9.03 3.07
CA LYS A 260 6.97 9.28 4.09
C LYS A 260 8.35 8.94 3.52
N ASN A 261 9.31 9.86 3.64
CA ASN A 261 10.71 9.55 3.34
C ASN A 261 11.31 8.72 4.49
N LEU A 262 12.21 7.78 4.17
CA LEU A 262 12.78 6.80 5.13
C LEU A 262 14.28 6.97 5.37
#